data_AF-A0AA36IJY2-F1
#
_entry.id   AF-A0AA36IJY2-F1
#
_cell.length_a   1.000
_cell.length_b   1.000
_cell.length_c   1.000
_cell.angle_alpha   90.00
_cell.angle_beta   90.00
_cell.angle_gamma   90.00
#
_symmetry.space_group_name_H-M   'P 1'
#
loop_
_entity.id
_entity.type
_entity.pdbx_description
1 polymer ?
#
loop_
_entity_poly.entity_id
_entity_poly.type
_entity_poly.pdbx_seq_one_letter_code
_entity_poly.pdbx_strand_id
1 'polypeptide(L)'
;MLAYSGSNMLCIKTGNFPPHMQKLQGFVVGFKGSKIFCLHYISMQTIDVPQSASLYRYMEKKDFETAYRVGCLGVTEADWRLLALDALQNLRFDIARKAFIRIRDVRYIDLLNRITQQYGHKASLTHDEEMLVTAQVLAFQGKYGEAAQHYGRARAFHAAVEM
;
A
#
# COMPACT_ATOMS: atom_id res chain seq x y z
N MET A 1 10.14 11.71 -7.50
CA MET A 1 9.64 11.37 -8.85
C MET A 1 10.22 12.39 -9.81
N LEU A 2 10.64 11.95 -11.00
CA LEU A 2 11.16 12.81 -12.06
C LEU A 2 10.29 12.62 -13.31
N ALA A 3 9.92 13.71 -13.97
CA ALA A 3 9.22 13.70 -15.24
C ALA A 3 10.03 14.51 -16.25
N TYR A 4 10.27 13.95 -17.44
CA TYR A 4 11.00 14.61 -18.51
C TYR A 4 10.44 14.18 -19.86
N SER A 5 10.61 15.02 -20.88
CA SER A 5 10.16 14.75 -22.24
C SER A 5 11.31 14.81 -23.23
N GLY A 6 11.27 13.96 -24.25
CA GLY A 6 12.19 13.98 -25.38
C GLY A 6 11.65 13.10 -26.50
N SER A 7 11.94 13.45 -27.76
CA SER A 7 11.53 12.66 -28.94
C SER A 7 10.03 12.29 -28.96
N ASN A 8 9.14 13.24 -28.63
CA ASN A 8 7.68 13.03 -28.50
C ASN A 8 7.26 11.95 -27.49
N MET A 9 8.11 11.70 -26.49
CA MET A 9 7.84 10.78 -25.39
C MET A 9 7.89 11.52 -24.06
N LEU A 10 6.94 11.20 -23.19
CA LEU A 10 6.96 11.53 -21.77
C LEU A 10 7.52 10.34 -21.00
N CYS A 11 8.57 10.59 -20.23
CA CYS A 11 9.20 9.63 -19.34
C CYS A 11 8.95 10.01 -17.88
N ILE A 12 8.41 9.08 -17.11
CA ILE A 12 8.10 9.24 -15.70
C ILE A 12 8.91 8.22 -14.91
N LYS A 13 9.85 8.70 -14.08
CA LYS A 13 10.72 7.85 -13.25
C LYS A 13 10.40 8.02 -11.77
N THR A 14 10.10 6.90 -11.12
CA THR A 14 9.86 6.83 -9.68
C THR A 14 11.01 6.08 -9.00
N GLY A 15 11.85 6.79 -8.25
CA GLY A 15 12.99 6.20 -7.55
C GLY A 15 13.90 5.39 -8.50
N ASN A 16 14.19 4.16 -8.09
CA ASN A 16 15.05 3.23 -8.83
C ASN A 16 14.28 2.28 -9.75
N PHE A 17 12.99 2.52 -10.00
CA PHE A 17 12.20 1.68 -10.88
C PHE A 17 12.37 2.08 -12.35
N PRO A 18 12.12 1.15 -13.30
CA PRO A 18 12.10 1.46 -14.72
C PRO A 18 11.13 2.59 -15.02
N PRO A 19 11.51 3.55 -15.88
CA PRO A 19 10.65 4.66 -16.24
C PRO A 19 9.43 4.17 -17.01
N HIS A 20 8.28 4.76 -16.72
CA HIS A 20 7.09 4.59 -17.54
C HIS A 20 7.15 5.59 -18.70
N MET A 21 6.92 5.10 -19.92
CA MET A 21 7.03 5.89 -21.13
C MET A 21 5.68 5.91 -21.85
N GLN A 22 5.23 7.09 -22.23
CA GLN A 22 4.02 7.29 -23.01
C GLN A 22 4.23 8.36 -24.08
N LYS A 23 3.51 8.27 -25.19
CA LYS A 23 3.57 9.31 -26.23
C LYS A 23 3.00 10.61 -25.69
N LEU A 24 3.68 11.72 -25.97
CA LEU A 24 3.28 13.05 -25.57
C LEU A 24 3.61 14.04 -26.69
N GLN A 25 2.68 14.95 -26.98
CA GLN A 25 2.96 16.10 -27.82
C GLN A 25 3.36 17.30 -26.94
N GLY A 26 4.43 17.99 -27.33
CA GLY A 26 5.01 19.09 -26.55
C GLY A 26 6.09 18.63 -25.57
N PHE A 27 6.37 19.46 -24.57
CA PHE A 27 7.44 19.23 -23.60
C PHE A 27 6.99 19.49 -22.17
N VAL A 28 7.54 18.73 -21.23
CA VAL A 28 7.30 18.88 -19.80
C VAL A 28 7.93 20.18 -19.32
N VAL A 29 7.13 21.05 -18.71
CA VAL A 29 7.58 22.33 -18.14
C VAL A 29 7.53 22.34 -16.61
N GLY A 30 6.85 21.36 -16.01
CA GLY A 30 6.81 21.24 -14.56
C GLY A 30 6.11 19.98 -14.07
N PHE A 31 6.28 19.72 -12.78
CA PHE A 31 5.63 18.61 -12.08
C PHE A 31 5.30 19.03 -10.64
N LYS A 32 4.09 18.73 -10.18
CA LYS A 32 3.64 18.96 -8.80
C LYS A 32 2.65 17.89 -8.36
N GLY A 33 2.94 17.21 -7.25
CA GLY A 33 2.05 16.18 -6.70
C GLY A 33 1.90 14.99 -7.66
N SER A 34 0.68 14.73 -8.13
CA SER A 34 0.38 13.73 -9.18
C SER A 34 0.24 14.33 -10.57
N LYS A 35 0.53 15.62 -10.77
CA LYS A 35 0.26 16.33 -12.02
C LYS A 35 1.56 16.72 -12.73
N ILE A 36 1.61 16.41 -14.02
CA ILE A 36 2.65 16.88 -14.94
C ILE A 36 2.05 17.98 -15.80
N PHE A 37 2.80 19.08 -15.96
CA PHE A 37 2.43 20.20 -16.82
C PHE A 37 3.25 20.12 -18.11
N CYS A 38 2.55 20.06 -19.24
CA CYS A 38 3.15 19.95 -20.57
C CYS A 38 2.73 21.15 -21.40
N LEU A 39 3.70 21.82 -22.03
CA LEU A 39 3.44 22.90 -22.97
C LEU A 39 3.50 22.36 -24.39
N HIS A 40 2.44 22.59 -25.14
CA HIS A 40 2.35 22.28 -26.57
C HIS A 40 1.91 23.52 -27.33
N TYR A 41 2.81 24.09 -28.14
CA TYR A 41 2.66 25.42 -28.74
C TYR A 41 2.36 26.49 -27.69
N ILE A 42 1.13 27.00 -27.65
CA ILE A 42 0.65 28.02 -26.71
C ILE A 42 -0.33 27.45 -25.67
N SER A 43 -0.54 26.13 -25.65
CA SER A 43 -1.52 25.47 -24.80
C SER A 43 -0.84 24.65 -23.69
N MET A 44 -1.26 24.89 -22.44
CA MET A 44 -0.81 24.13 -21.28
C MET A 44 -1.73 22.94 -21.05
N GLN A 45 -1.19 21.74 -21.09
CA GLN A 45 -1.88 20.50 -20.75
C GLN A 45 -1.45 20.01 -19.38
N THR A 46 -2.42 19.52 -18.61
CA THR A 46 -2.17 18.90 -17.31
C THR A 46 -2.46 17.41 -17.42
N ILE A 47 -1.48 16.59 -17.08
CA ILE A 47 -1.57 15.13 -17.15
C ILE A 47 -1.54 14.57 -15.74
N ASP A 48 -2.55 13.80 -15.38
CA ASP A 48 -2.58 13.05 -14.14
C ASP A 48 -1.76 11.76 -14.25
N VAL A 49 -0.86 11.56 -13.30
CA VAL A 49 0.02 10.41 -13.22
C VAL A 49 -0.50 9.46 -12.15
N PRO A 50 -1.10 8.32 -12.53
CA PRO A 50 -1.54 7.33 -11.57
C PRO A 50 -0.35 6.75 -10.81
N GLN A 51 -0.42 6.74 -9.48
CA GLN A 51 0.68 6.27 -8.63
C GLN A 51 0.54 4.80 -8.21
N SER A 52 -0.56 4.13 -8.57
CA SER A 52 -0.85 2.74 -8.17
C SER A 52 0.25 1.77 -8.58
N ALA A 53 0.76 1.87 -9.81
CA ALA A 53 1.88 1.03 -10.26
C ALA A 53 3.17 1.26 -9.46
N SER A 54 3.46 2.50 -9.07
CA SER A 54 4.62 2.81 -8.22
C SER A 54 4.41 2.29 -6.79
N LEU A 55 3.18 2.41 -6.26
CA LEU A 55 2.80 1.88 -4.97
C LEU A 55 3.04 0.36 -4.88
N TYR A 56 2.50 -0.41 -5.83
CA TYR A 56 2.65 -1.87 -5.84
C TYR A 56 4.12 -2.29 -5.87
N ARG A 57 4.95 -1.62 -6.69
CA ARG A 57 6.39 -1.89 -6.74
C ARG A 57 7.12 -1.63 -5.40
N TYR A 58 6.68 -0.67 -4.60
CA TYR A 58 7.24 -0.45 -3.26
C TYR A 58 6.72 -1.47 -2.25
N MET A 59 5.45 -1.88 -2.35
CA MET A 59 4.87 -2.95 -1.52
C MET A 59 5.58 -4.29 -1.75
N GLU A 60 5.87 -4.65 -3.01
CA GLU A 60 6.64 -5.85 -3.36
C GLU A 60 8.04 -5.86 -2.71
N LYS A 61 8.66 -4.70 -2.57
CA LYS A 61 9.96 -4.52 -1.89
C LYS A 61 9.86 -4.42 -0.37
N LYS A 62 8.64 -4.49 0.20
CA LYS A 62 8.35 -4.28 1.62
C LYS A 62 8.81 -2.91 2.16
N ASP A 63 9.00 -1.93 1.28
CA ASP A 63 9.24 -0.53 1.67
C ASP A 63 7.90 0.20 1.85
N PHE A 64 7.23 -0.13 2.95
CA PHE A 64 5.92 0.40 3.29
C PHE A 64 5.91 1.90 3.58
N GLU A 65 7.04 2.46 4.03
CA GLU A 65 7.14 3.90 4.32
C GLU A 65 7.11 4.70 3.00
N THR A 66 7.91 4.29 2.01
CA THR A 66 7.85 4.92 0.70
C THR A 66 6.54 4.62 -0.02
N ALA A 67 6.00 3.40 0.11
CA ALA A 67 4.69 3.06 -0.42
C ALA A 67 3.61 4.02 0.11
N TYR A 68 3.57 4.30 1.42
CA TYR A 68 2.63 5.25 2.03
C TYR A 68 2.80 6.66 1.46
N ARG A 69 4.03 7.17 1.35
CA ARG A 69 4.31 8.50 0.77
C ARG A 69 3.85 8.60 -0.68
N VAL A 70 4.06 7.55 -1.48
CA VAL A 70 3.60 7.49 -2.87
C VAL A 70 2.08 7.42 -2.93
N GLY A 71 1.44 6.65 -2.06
CA GLY A 71 -0.01 6.61 -1.93
C GLY A 71 -0.61 8.00 -1.66
N CYS A 72 0.06 8.81 -0.82
CA CYS A 72 -0.38 10.18 -0.53
C CYS A 72 -0.41 11.11 -1.75
N LEU A 73 0.37 10.81 -2.80
CA LEU A 73 0.37 11.59 -4.04
C LEU A 73 -0.91 11.36 -4.86
N GLY A 74 -1.59 10.23 -4.69
CA GLY A 74 -2.86 9.94 -5.36
C GLY A 74 -2.94 8.50 -5.86
N VAL A 75 -3.70 7.68 -5.15
CA VAL A 75 -4.07 6.30 -5.52
C VAL A 75 -5.53 6.05 -5.15
N THR A 76 -6.11 4.96 -5.65
CA THR A 76 -7.53 4.64 -5.38
C THR A 76 -7.73 4.19 -3.93
N GLU A 77 -8.98 4.20 -3.45
CA GLU A 77 -9.30 3.63 -2.13
C GLU A 77 -8.97 2.13 -2.05
N ALA A 78 -9.16 1.41 -3.16
CA ALA A 78 -8.79 0.00 -3.26
C ALA A 78 -7.28 -0.20 -3.05
N ASP A 79 -6.45 0.64 -3.67
CA ASP A 79 -5.00 0.63 -3.49
C ASP A 79 -4.60 0.90 -2.02
N TRP A 80 -5.28 1.83 -1.35
CA TRP A 80 -5.07 2.10 0.07
C TRP A 80 -5.45 0.90 0.94
N ARG A 81 -6.57 0.24 0.66
CA ARG A 81 -6.99 -0.97 1.38
C ARG A 81 -5.96 -2.09 1.19
N LEU A 82 -5.43 -2.28 -0.02
CA LEU A 82 -4.35 -3.24 -0.29
C LEU A 82 -3.07 -2.91 0.48
N LEU A 83 -2.63 -1.65 0.48
CA LEU A 83 -1.48 -1.21 1.28
C LEU A 83 -1.68 -1.48 2.77
N ALA A 84 -2.88 -1.18 3.29
CA ALA A 84 -3.19 -1.35 4.71
C ALA A 84 -3.15 -2.84 5.12
N LEU A 85 -3.74 -3.71 4.30
CA LEU A 85 -3.76 -5.16 4.53
C LEU A 85 -2.36 -5.78 4.44
N ASP A 86 -1.57 -5.44 3.41
CA ASP A 86 -0.21 -5.98 3.26
C ASP A 86 0.70 -5.46 4.38
N ALA A 87 0.59 -4.18 4.76
CA ALA A 87 1.32 -3.63 5.89
C ALA A 87 0.95 -4.33 7.20
N LEU A 88 -0.33 -4.63 7.42
CA LEU A 88 -0.80 -5.35 8.61
C LEU A 88 -0.26 -6.78 8.66
N GLN A 89 -0.29 -7.51 7.54
CA GLN A 89 0.28 -8.86 7.44
C GLN A 89 1.81 -8.88 7.64
N ASN A 90 2.49 -7.78 7.32
CA ASN A 90 3.93 -7.61 7.53
C ASN A 90 4.25 -6.86 8.84
N LEU A 91 3.30 -6.81 9.78
CA LEU A 91 3.49 -6.27 11.14
C LEU A 91 3.88 -4.79 11.19
N ARG A 92 3.68 -4.06 10.08
CA ARG A 92 3.87 -2.60 9.99
C ARG A 92 2.62 -1.88 10.45
N PHE A 93 2.31 -2.02 11.74
CA PHE A 93 1.08 -1.51 12.35
C PHE A 93 0.89 0.00 12.17
N ASP A 94 1.96 0.79 12.19
CA ASP A 94 1.88 2.25 12.00
C ASP A 94 1.39 2.64 10.60
N ILE A 95 1.89 1.96 9.56
CA ILE A 95 1.48 2.22 8.18
C ILE A 95 0.06 1.73 7.96
N ALA A 96 -0.26 0.52 8.45
CA ALA A 96 -1.60 -0.03 8.37
C ALA A 96 -2.62 0.91 9.03
N ARG A 97 -2.32 1.43 10.24
CA ARG A 97 -3.13 2.42 10.95
C ARG A 97 -3.40 3.66 10.11
N LYS A 98 -2.34 4.29 9.61
CA LYS A 98 -2.43 5.52 8.81
C LYS A 98 -3.28 5.28 7.55
N ALA A 99 -3.10 4.14 6.89
CA ALA A 99 -3.84 3.77 5.70
C ALA A 99 -5.33 3.51 6.00
N PHE A 100 -5.67 2.72 7.04
CA PHE A 100 -7.05 2.46 7.44
C PHE A 100 -7.79 3.72 7.91
N ILE A 101 -7.14 4.61 8.64
CA ILE A 101 -7.70 5.92 9.02
C ILE A 101 -8.04 6.74 7.78
N ARG A 102 -7.16 6.75 6.77
CA ARG A 102 -7.35 7.52 5.55
C ARG A 102 -8.58 7.06 4.76
N ILE A 103 -8.84 5.76 4.69
CA ILE A 103 -10.04 5.19 4.05
C ILE A 103 -11.23 5.09 4.99
N ARG A 104 -11.09 5.50 6.27
CA ARG A 104 -12.12 5.44 7.31
C ARG A 104 -12.71 4.04 7.52
N ASP A 105 -11.88 3.00 7.39
CA ASP A 105 -12.33 1.62 7.57
C ASP A 105 -12.32 1.23 9.05
N VAL A 106 -13.34 1.69 9.79
CA VAL A 106 -13.46 1.57 11.25
C VAL A 106 -13.33 0.12 11.71
N ARG A 107 -13.91 -0.82 10.95
CA ARG A 107 -13.87 -2.25 11.24
C ARG A 107 -12.43 -2.79 11.30
N TYR A 108 -11.61 -2.41 10.33
CA TYR A 108 -10.19 -2.80 10.32
C TYR A 108 -9.35 -2.00 11.33
N ILE A 109 -9.74 -0.76 11.65
CA ILE A 109 -9.09 0.01 12.73
C ILE A 109 -9.30 -0.68 14.07
N ASP A 110 -10.50 -1.19 14.35
CA ASP A 110 -10.80 -1.91 15.59
C ASP A 110 -10.04 -3.24 15.67
N LEU A 111 -10.00 -4.00 14.58
CA LEU A 111 -9.17 -5.21 14.49
C LEU A 111 -7.70 -4.89 14.76
N LEU A 112 -7.15 -3.88 14.07
CA LEU A 112 -5.79 -3.42 14.24
C LEU A 112 -5.52 -3.03 15.70
N ASN A 113 -6.45 -2.33 16.35
CA ASN A 113 -6.30 -1.94 17.75
C ASN A 113 -6.22 -3.15 18.68
N ARG A 114 -7.06 -4.17 18.48
CA ARG A 114 -7.01 -5.42 19.26
C ARG A 114 -5.66 -6.13 19.07
N ILE A 115 -5.22 -6.29 17.82
CA ILE A 115 -3.92 -6.89 17.49
C ILE A 115 -2.77 -6.07 18.11
N THR A 116 -2.81 -4.74 17.99
CA THR A 116 -1.77 -3.86 18.55
C THR A 116 -1.76 -3.90 20.07
N GLN A 117 -2.90 -4.06 20.74
CA GLN A 117 -2.95 -4.23 22.20
C GLN A 117 -2.34 -5.56 22.64
N GLN A 118 -2.59 -6.64 21.88
CA GLN A 118 -2.03 -7.96 22.19
C GLN A 118 -0.52 -8.04 21.94
N TYR A 119 -0.04 -7.40 20.87
CA TYR A 119 1.29 -7.63 20.33
C TYR A 119 2.18 -6.39 20.22
N GLY A 120 1.62 -5.19 20.22
CA GLY A 120 2.35 -3.94 19.94
C GLY A 120 3.37 -3.52 21.00
N HIS A 121 3.32 -4.12 22.19
CA HIS A 121 4.34 -3.91 23.23
C HIS A 121 5.60 -4.76 23.02
N LYS A 122 5.57 -5.74 22.11
CA LYS A 122 6.69 -6.64 21.85
C LYS A 122 7.59 -6.05 20.77
N ALA A 123 8.90 -6.02 21.04
CA ALA A 123 9.89 -5.57 20.07
C ALA A 123 10.00 -6.51 18.85
N SER A 124 9.72 -7.79 19.05
CA SER A 124 9.60 -8.80 18.00
C SER A 124 8.58 -9.84 18.40
N LEU A 125 7.84 -10.34 17.42
CA LEU A 125 6.89 -11.45 17.57
C LEU A 125 7.62 -12.79 17.38
N THR A 126 7.09 -13.84 18.00
CA THR A 126 7.50 -15.21 17.65
C THR A 126 6.82 -15.65 16.36
N HIS A 127 7.39 -16.64 15.66
CA HIS A 127 6.81 -17.15 14.42
C HIS A 127 5.34 -17.60 14.58
N ASP A 128 5.01 -18.21 15.73
CA ASP A 128 3.64 -18.61 16.04
C ASP A 128 2.73 -17.40 16.20
N GLU A 129 3.19 -16.32 16.84
CA GLU A 129 2.41 -15.09 17.01
C GLU A 129 2.19 -14.36 15.69
N GLU A 130 3.18 -14.34 14.78
CA GLU A 130 3.01 -13.80 13.43
C GLU A 130 1.95 -14.60 12.65
N MET A 131 1.94 -15.92 12.80
CA MET A 131 0.90 -16.78 12.24
C MET A 131 -0.48 -16.46 12.83
N LEU A 132 -0.57 -16.18 14.13
CA LEU A 132 -1.84 -15.79 14.77
C LEU A 132 -2.35 -14.45 14.26
N VAL A 133 -1.48 -13.45 14.11
CA VAL A 133 -1.85 -12.15 13.53
C VAL A 133 -2.38 -12.36 12.10
N THR A 134 -1.67 -13.15 11.30
CA THR A 134 -2.09 -13.47 9.93
C THR A 134 -3.45 -14.20 9.91
N ALA A 135 -3.65 -15.16 10.81
CA ALA A 135 -4.89 -15.91 10.95
C ALA A 135 -6.08 -15.00 11.31
N GLN A 136 -5.90 -14.09 12.27
CA GLN A 136 -6.92 -13.11 12.66
C GLN A 136 -7.33 -12.21 11.49
N VAL A 137 -6.36 -11.75 10.70
CA VAL A 137 -6.62 -10.93 9.50
C VAL A 137 -7.38 -11.72 8.44
N LEU A 138 -7.00 -12.98 8.18
CA LEU A 138 -7.68 -13.85 7.21
C LEU A 138 -9.10 -14.20 7.64
N ALA A 139 -9.31 -14.49 8.93
CA ALA A 139 -10.64 -14.72 9.50
C ALA A 139 -11.53 -13.49 9.29
N PHE A 140 -11.00 -12.29 9.57
CA PHE A 140 -11.74 -11.04 9.37
C PHE A 140 -12.05 -10.73 7.89
N GLN A 141 -11.24 -11.23 6.96
CA GLN A 141 -11.51 -11.17 5.52
C GLN A 141 -12.58 -12.18 5.06
N GLY A 142 -13.06 -13.07 5.94
CA GLY A 142 -13.97 -14.16 5.61
C GLY A 142 -13.28 -15.39 5.03
N LYS A 143 -11.94 -15.46 5.06
CA LYS A 143 -11.13 -16.59 4.56
C LYS A 143 -10.90 -17.62 5.67
N TYR A 144 -11.99 -18.16 6.21
CA TYR A 144 -11.95 -19.07 7.36
C TYR A 144 -11.12 -20.33 7.12
N GLY A 145 -11.10 -20.84 5.88
CA GLY A 145 -10.31 -22.03 5.52
C GLY A 145 -8.80 -21.80 5.65
N GLU A 146 -8.29 -20.67 5.16
CA GLU A 146 -6.88 -20.30 5.29
C GLU A 146 -6.55 -19.94 6.75
N ALA A 147 -7.43 -19.20 7.42
CA ALA A 147 -7.28 -18.83 8.83
C ALA A 147 -7.14 -20.07 9.74
N ALA A 148 -8.00 -21.08 9.55
CA ALA A 148 -7.97 -22.33 10.32
C ALA A 148 -6.62 -23.07 10.18
N GLN A 149 -6.03 -23.07 8.98
CA GLN A 149 -4.71 -23.67 8.76
C GLN A 149 -3.63 -22.96 9.57
N HIS A 150 -3.65 -21.62 9.60
CA HIS A 150 -2.70 -20.83 10.38
C HIS A 150 -2.89 -21.02 11.88
N TYR A 151 -4.13 -21.04 12.39
CA TYR A 151 -4.41 -21.32 13.80
C TYR A 151 -3.98 -22.73 14.21
N GLY A 152 -4.22 -23.74 13.36
CA GLY A 152 -3.81 -25.12 13.62
C GLY A 152 -2.29 -25.27 13.69
N ARG A 153 -1.54 -24.60 12.81
CA ARG A 153 -0.07 -24.58 12.83
C ARG A 153 0.47 -23.88 14.07
N ALA A 154 -0.15 -22.79 14.48
CA ALA A 154 0.18 -22.07 15.72
C ALA A 154 -0.35 -22.78 17.00
N ARG A 155 -0.92 -23.98 16.89
CA ARG A 155 -1.51 -24.77 17.99
C ARG A 155 -2.58 -24.05 18.81
N ALA A 156 -3.20 -23.02 18.24
CA ALA A 156 -4.20 -22.18 18.90
C ALA A 156 -5.61 -22.57 18.45
N PHE A 157 -5.99 -23.82 18.69
CA PHE A 157 -7.27 -24.38 18.25
C PHE A 157 -8.49 -23.66 18.85
N HIS A 158 -8.36 -23.11 20.06
CA HIS A 158 -9.43 -22.33 20.69
C HIS A 158 -9.79 -21.09 19.85
N ALA A 159 -8.79 -20.36 19.37
CA ALA A 159 -9.00 -19.18 18.53
C ALA A 159 -9.60 -19.54 17.16
N ALA A 160 -9.40 -20.77 16.68
CA ALA A 160 -10.03 -21.27 15.47
C ALA A 160 -11.54 -21.57 15.64
N VAL A 161 -12.03 -21.73 16.87
CA VAL A 161 -13.45 -21.98 17.16
C VAL A 161 -14.21 -20.67 17.34
N GLU A 162 -13.53 -19.60 17.76
CA GLU A 162 -14.11 -18.27 17.99
C GLU A 162 -14.18 -17.37 16.73
N MET A 163 -13.73 -17.88 15.56
CA MET A 163 -13.65 -17.13 14.29
C MET A 163 -15.01 -16.77 13.70
#